data_AF-A0A5Z0FBA5-F1
#
_entry.id   AF-A0A5Z0FBA5-F1
#
_cell.length_a   1.000
_cell.length_b   1.000
_cell.length_c   1.000
_cell.angle_alpha   90.00
_cell.angle_beta   90.00
_cell.angle_gamma   90.00
#
_symmetry.space_group_name_H-M   'P 1'
#
loop_
_entity.id
_entity.type
_entity.pdbx_description
1 polymer ?
#
loop_
_entity_poly.entity_id
_entity_poly.type
_entity_poly.pdbx_seq_one_letter_code
_entity_poly.pdbx_strand_id
1 'polypeptide(L)'
;FNLKYENIPNAVVQRAKELMLDSLGTAIAASKEECVLNAFKAFENLSTEKNTPIWINDQKLDPIYAAMLDGIASHALDFDDTHTEAILHASAILTPLCLSYGFHVSKDAKKIIKAFIIGWE
;
A
#
# COMPACT_ATOMS: atom_id res chain seq x y z
N PHE A 1 6.20 -19.38 -9.75
CA PHE A 1 5.78 -18.51 -10.87
C PHE A 1 6.98 -17.82 -11.49
N ASN A 2 7.22 -17.98 -12.80
CA ASN A 2 8.35 -17.37 -13.51
C ASN A 2 7.90 -16.23 -14.44
N LEU A 3 7.06 -15.32 -13.91
CA LEU A 3 6.57 -14.16 -14.65
C LEU A 3 7.67 -13.10 -14.76
N LYS A 4 8.00 -12.70 -16.00
CA LYS A 4 8.86 -11.56 -16.30
C LYS A 4 8.00 -10.31 -16.47
N TYR A 5 8.50 -9.16 -16.01
CA TYR A 5 7.75 -7.90 -16.07
C TYR A 5 7.41 -7.53 -17.52
N GLU A 6 8.34 -7.79 -18.44
CA GLU A 6 8.24 -7.51 -19.87
C GLU A 6 7.12 -8.32 -20.56
N ASN A 7 6.68 -9.41 -19.94
CA ASN A 7 5.61 -10.26 -20.46
C ASN A 7 4.22 -9.85 -19.94
N ILE A 8 4.15 -8.88 -19.01
CA ILE A 8 2.87 -8.41 -18.47
C ILE A 8 2.24 -7.46 -19.50
N PRO A 9 0.97 -7.67 -19.90
CA PRO A 9 0.31 -6.75 -20.81
C PRO A 9 0.32 -5.31 -20.27
N ASN A 10 0.60 -4.34 -21.14
CA ASN A 10 0.68 -2.93 -20.75
C ASN A 10 -0.60 -2.43 -20.05
N ALA A 11 -1.77 -2.94 -20.46
CA ALA A 11 -3.04 -2.60 -19.82
C ALA A 11 -3.11 -3.06 -18.36
N VAL A 12 -2.53 -4.21 -18.01
CA VAL A 12 -2.48 -4.72 -16.63
C VAL A 12 -1.51 -3.87 -15.80
N VAL A 13 -0.34 -3.53 -16.34
CA VAL A 13 0.61 -2.62 -15.68
C VAL A 13 -0.03 -1.25 -15.43
N GLN A 14 -0.77 -0.72 -16.40
CA GLN A 14 -1.45 0.56 -16.28
C GLN A 14 -2.54 0.49 -15.21
N ARG A 15 -3.37 -0.55 -15.22
CA ARG A 15 -4.41 -0.75 -14.20
C ARG A 15 -3.83 -0.88 -12.80
N ALA A 16 -2.72 -1.61 -12.65
CA ALA A 16 -2.03 -1.72 -11.37
C ALA A 16 -1.61 -0.36 -10.81
N LYS A 17 -1.07 0.52 -11.66
CA LYS A 17 -0.70 1.89 -11.24
C LYS A 17 -1.90 2.74 -10.85
N GLU A 18 -3.02 2.59 -11.56
CA GLU A 18 -4.27 3.29 -11.22
C GLU A 18 -4.81 2.83 -9.86
N LEU A 19 -4.82 1.53 -9.60
CA LEU A 19 -5.21 0.97 -8.31
C LEU A 19 -4.30 1.43 -7.18
N MET A 20 -2.98 1.46 -7.41
CA MET A 20 -2.03 2.01 -6.44
C MET A 20 -2.27 3.50 -6.16
N LEU A 21 -2.57 4.28 -7.21
CA LEU A 21 -2.85 5.71 -7.07
C LEU A 21 -4.17 5.95 -6.32
N ASP A 22 -5.19 5.13 -6.59
CA ASP A 22 -6.48 5.16 -5.92
C ASP A 22 -6.33 4.93 -4.41
N SER A 23 -5.65 3.84 -4.00
CA SER A 23 -5.39 3.54 -2.59
C SER A 23 -4.58 4.64 -1.88
N LEU A 24 -3.61 5.24 -2.56
CA LEU A 24 -2.87 6.38 -2.01
C LEU A 24 -3.81 7.58 -1.77
N GLY A 25 -4.72 7.84 -2.71
CA GLY A 25 -5.71 8.90 -2.60
C GLY A 25 -6.67 8.70 -1.43
N THR A 26 -7.20 7.48 -1.25
CA THR A 26 -8.11 7.16 -0.15
C THR A 26 -7.43 7.26 1.20
N ALA A 27 -6.18 6.78 1.30
CA ALA A 27 -5.38 6.90 2.52
C ALA A 27 -5.12 8.35 2.93
N ILE A 28 -4.80 9.23 1.97
CA ILE A 28 -4.60 10.66 2.23
C ILE A 28 -5.91 11.31 2.70
N ALA A 29 -7.04 10.96 2.06
CA ALA A 29 -8.35 11.45 2.47
C ALA A 29 -8.69 11.04 3.92
N ALA A 30 -8.29 9.83 4.33
CA ALA A 30 -8.49 9.30 5.67
C ALA A 30 -7.48 9.78 6.72
N SER A 31 -6.52 10.63 6.37
CA SER A 31 -5.38 11.01 7.24
C SER A 31 -5.75 11.57 8.62
N LYS A 32 -7.00 12.05 8.79
CA LYS A 32 -7.53 12.62 10.04
C LYS A 32 -8.55 11.73 10.75
N GLU A 33 -8.84 10.55 10.22
CA GLU A 33 -9.75 9.61 10.85
C GLU A 33 -9.19 9.11 12.18
N GLU A 34 -10.06 8.95 13.17
CA GLU A 34 -9.65 8.62 14.54
C GLU A 34 -8.88 7.29 14.60
N CYS A 35 -9.31 6.29 13.82
CA CYS A 35 -8.63 4.99 13.72
C CYS A 35 -7.20 5.12 13.18
N VAL A 36 -6.98 5.97 12.17
CA VAL A 36 -5.68 6.24 11.57
C VAL A 36 -4.76 6.95 12.57
N LEU A 37 -5.26 7.96 13.26
CA LEU A 37 -4.50 8.69 14.28
C LEU A 37 -4.14 7.81 15.49
N ASN A 38 -5.05 6.93 15.90
CA ASN A 38 -4.79 5.99 17.00
C ASN A 38 -3.77 4.92 16.61
N ALA A 39 -3.85 4.39 15.38
CA ALA A 39 -2.87 3.47 14.83
C ALA A 39 -1.48 4.11 14.74
N PHE A 40 -1.38 5.35 14.24
CA PHE A 40 -0.13 6.10 14.20
C PHE A 40 0.51 6.21 15.58
N LYS A 41 -0.24 6.63 16.61
CA LYS A 41 0.26 6.74 17.99
C LYS A 41 0.77 5.40 18.53
N ALA A 42 0.08 4.30 18.24
CA ALA A 42 0.49 2.98 18.68
C ALA A 42 1.81 2.57 18.00
N PHE A 43 1.88 2.71 16.68
CA PHE A 43 3.01 2.27 15.88
C PHE A 43 4.24 3.15 16.04
N GLU A 44 4.06 4.44 16.33
CA GLU A 44 5.15 5.35 16.64
C GLU A 44 5.95 4.88 17.87
N ASN A 45 5.27 4.31 18.86
CA ASN A 45 5.88 3.77 20.08
C ASN A 45 6.53 2.39 19.87
N LEU A 46 6.04 1.61 18.89
CA LEU A 46 6.57 0.28 18.58
C LEU A 46 7.71 0.30 17.55
N SER A 47 7.82 1.37 16.77
CA SER A 47 8.84 1.49 15.72
C SER A 47 10.23 1.68 16.32
N THR A 48 11.16 0.79 15.96
CA THR A 48 12.56 0.86 16.37
C THR A 48 13.41 1.65 15.39
N GLU A 49 13.16 1.54 14.08
CA GLU A 49 13.88 2.28 13.03
C GLU A 49 12.92 3.07 12.14
N LYS A 50 12.76 4.36 12.43
CA LYS A 50 11.82 5.26 11.73
C LYS A 50 12.38 5.78 10.41
N ASN A 51 12.55 4.90 9.42
CA ASN A 51 13.18 5.21 8.14
C ASN A 51 12.24 5.14 6.92
N THR A 52 10.99 4.71 7.11
CA THR A 52 9.99 4.55 6.04
C THR A 52 8.95 5.66 6.09
N PRO A 53 8.80 6.47 5.02
CA PRO A 53 7.72 7.45 4.94
C PRO A 53 6.35 6.79 5.06
N ILE A 54 5.43 7.47 5.73
CA ILE A 54 4.00 7.13 5.74
C ILE A 54 3.25 8.09 4.84
N TRP A 55 2.07 7.72 4.35
CA TRP A 55 1.36 8.52 3.34
C TRP A 55 0.55 9.68 3.93
N ILE A 56 0.25 9.61 5.22
CA ILE A 56 -0.70 10.52 5.88
C ILE A 56 -0.06 11.84 6.36
N ASN A 57 1.26 11.91 6.49
CA ASN A 57 2.03 13.10 6.89
C ASN A 57 3.54 12.91 6.67
N ASP A 58 4.36 13.89 7.07
CA ASP A 58 5.84 13.88 6.88
C ASP A 58 6.63 13.01 7.87
N GLN A 59 5.95 12.17 8.68
CA GLN A 59 6.60 11.28 9.63
C GLN A 59 7.12 10.00 8.97
N LYS A 60 7.87 9.23 9.76
CA LYS A 60 8.38 7.92 9.35
C LYS A 60 8.15 6.88 10.44
N LEU A 61 7.94 5.64 10.00
CA LEU A 61 7.84 4.47 10.87
C LEU A 61 8.82 3.38 10.40
N ASP A 62 8.90 2.30 11.18
CA ASP A 62 9.48 1.05 10.72
C ASP A 62 8.76 0.56 9.44
N PRO A 63 9.43 -0.13 8.51
CA PRO A 63 8.82 -0.62 7.27
C PRO A 63 7.50 -1.39 7.46
N ILE A 64 7.44 -2.24 8.49
CA ILE A 64 6.26 -3.07 8.76
C ILE A 64 5.11 -2.19 9.23
N TYR A 65 5.39 -1.29 10.17
CA TYR A 65 4.39 -0.40 10.73
C TYR A 65 3.94 0.70 9.77
N ALA A 66 4.82 1.16 8.87
CA ALA A 66 4.46 2.09 7.80
C ALA A 66 3.44 1.44 6.86
N ALA A 67 3.73 0.23 6.35
CA ALA A 67 2.81 -0.51 5.49
C ALA A 67 1.47 -0.80 6.20
N MET A 68 1.51 -1.14 7.49
CA MET A 68 0.29 -1.41 8.26
C MET A 68 -0.54 -0.14 8.46
N LEU A 69 0.09 1.01 8.76
CA LEU A 69 -0.60 2.29 8.89
C LEU A 69 -1.22 2.75 7.58
N ASP A 70 -0.47 2.67 6.49
CA ASP A 70 -0.91 3.09 5.17
C ASP A 70 -2.08 2.20 4.69
N GLY A 71 -2.12 0.93 5.06
CA GLY A 71 -3.26 0.04 4.81
C GLY A 71 -4.49 0.35 5.67
N ILE A 72 -4.31 0.64 6.96
CA ILE A 72 -5.41 1.13 7.81
C ILE A 72 -5.99 2.41 7.21
N ALA A 73 -5.15 3.36 6.80
CA ALA A 73 -5.60 4.59 6.18
C ALA A 73 -6.32 4.34 4.84
N SER A 74 -5.80 3.45 4.00
CA SER A 74 -6.40 3.14 2.69
C SER A 74 -7.85 2.65 2.81
N HIS A 75 -8.20 1.92 3.87
CA HIS A 75 -9.52 1.33 4.07
C HIS A 75 -10.40 2.08 5.09
N ALA A 76 -9.87 3.08 5.80
CA ALA A 76 -10.56 3.72 6.93
C ALA A 76 -11.90 4.38 6.58
N LEU A 77 -12.09 4.77 5.32
CA LEU A 77 -13.31 5.42 4.83
C LEU A 77 -14.25 4.46 4.08
N ASP A 78 -13.88 3.18 3.92
CA ASP A 78 -14.59 2.22 3.06
C ASP A 78 -14.80 2.78 1.63
N PHE A 79 -13.78 3.48 1.13
CA PHE A 79 -13.82 4.20 -0.15
C PHE A 79 -12.79 3.69 -1.17
N ASP A 80 -12.02 2.68 -0.79
CA ASP A 80 -11.08 1.96 -1.63
C ASP A 80 -11.79 1.03 -2.63
N ASP A 81 -11.04 0.58 -3.63
CA ASP A 81 -11.56 -0.27 -4.68
C ASP A 81 -12.03 -1.65 -4.19
N THR A 82 -13.03 -2.20 -4.87
CA THR A 82 -13.59 -3.51 -4.56
C THR A 82 -13.51 -4.44 -5.76
N HIS A 83 -12.99 -5.64 -5.56
CA HIS A 83 -13.18 -6.74 -6.50
C HIS A 83 -14.48 -7.47 -6.17
N THR A 84 -15.57 -7.08 -6.85
CA THR A 84 -16.94 -7.51 -6.50
C THR A 84 -17.14 -9.02 -6.47
N GLU A 85 -16.56 -9.76 -7.41
CA GLU A 85 -16.73 -11.23 -7.46
C GLU A 85 -16.04 -11.95 -6.29
N ALA A 86 -14.97 -11.36 -5.77
CA ALA A 86 -14.20 -11.92 -4.65
C ALA A 86 -14.63 -11.32 -3.30
N ILE A 87 -15.44 -10.26 -3.31
CA ILE A 87 -15.82 -9.47 -2.13
C ILE A 87 -14.56 -9.06 -1.37
N LEU A 88 -13.61 -8.46 -2.09
CA LEU A 88 -12.25 -8.22 -1.60
C LEU A 88 -11.77 -6.80 -1.93
N HIS A 89 -11.12 -6.19 -0.94
CA HIS A 89 -10.49 -4.88 -0.98
C HIS A 89 -8.97 -5.01 -1.06
N ALA A 90 -8.45 -5.62 -2.14
CA ALA A 90 -7.07 -6.08 -2.15
C ALA A 90 -6.05 -4.93 -2.24
N SER A 91 -6.34 -3.83 -2.97
CA SER A 91 -5.38 -2.73 -3.10
C SER A 91 -5.10 -2.01 -1.78
N ALA A 92 -6.10 -1.92 -0.89
CA ALA A 92 -5.92 -1.37 0.45
C ALA A 92 -4.91 -2.14 1.31
N ILE A 93 -4.54 -3.37 0.91
CA ILE A 93 -3.51 -4.19 1.55
C ILE A 93 -2.24 -4.22 0.70
N LEU A 94 -2.39 -4.52 -0.60
CA LEU A 94 -1.28 -4.76 -1.52
C LEU A 94 -0.51 -3.50 -1.87
N THR A 95 -1.18 -2.36 -2.04
CA THR A 95 -0.50 -1.09 -2.37
C THR A 95 0.41 -0.65 -1.22
N PRO A 96 -0.06 -0.55 0.04
CA PRO A 96 0.79 -0.24 1.19
C PRO A 96 1.96 -1.20 1.36
N LEU A 97 1.69 -2.51 1.22
CA LEU A 97 2.74 -3.52 1.31
C LEU A 97 3.82 -3.30 0.24
N CYS A 98 3.41 -3.04 -1.00
CA CYS A 98 4.35 -2.89 -2.11
C CYS A 98 5.10 -1.54 -2.08
N LEU A 99 4.43 -0.44 -1.76
CA LEU A 99 5.02 0.90 -1.83
C LEU A 99 5.70 1.34 -0.52
N SER A 100 5.29 0.84 0.64
CA SER A 100 5.91 1.20 1.91
C SER A 100 6.95 0.16 2.34
N TYR A 101 6.58 -1.13 2.41
CA TYR A 101 7.53 -2.19 2.77
C TYR A 101 8.38 -2.66 1.59
N GLY A 102 7.80 -2.78 0.39
CA GLY A 102 8.46 -3.39 -0.77
C GLY A 102 9.78 -2.70 -1.17
N PHE A 103 9.90 -1.39 -1.00
CA PHE A 103 11.14 -0.66 -1.29
C PHE A 103 12.29 -0.94 -0.32
N HIS A 104 12.01 -1.51 0.86
CA HIS A 104 13.05 -2.06 1.74
C HIS A 104 13.60 -3.39 1.23
N VAL A 105 12.77 -4.14 0.51
CA VAL A 105 13.17 -5.42 -0.09
C VAL A 105 13.85 -5.22 -1.45
N SER A 106 13.41 -4.21 -2.22
CA SER A 106 13.98 -3.97 -3.55
C SER A 106 13.78 -2.53 -4.03
N LYS A 107 14.84 -1.94 -4.58
CA LYS A 107 14.78 -0.61 -5.24
C LYS A 107 14.27 -0.67 -6.68
N ASP A 108 13.95 -1.85 -7.20
CA ASP A 108 13.46 -2.03 -8.57
C ASP A 108 11.93 -1.87 -8.64
N ALA A 109 11.46 -0.71 -9.13
CA ALA A 109 10.04 -0.42 -9.29
C ALA A 109 9.30 -1.43 -10.17
N LYS A 110 9.96 -2.05 -11.17
CA LYS A 110 9.34 -3.11 -11.97
C LYS A 110 9.06 -4.36 -11.12
N LYS A 111 9.95 -4.67 -10.17
CA LYS A 111 9.73 -5.76 -9.22
C LYS A 111 8.59 -5.44 -8.26
N ILE A 112 8.47 -4.19 -7.82
CA ILE A 112 7.35 -3.73 -6.98
C ILE A 112 6.01 -3.87 -7.70
N ILE A 113 5.88 -3.31 -8.91
CA ILE A 113 4.66 -3.40 -9.71
C ILE A 113 4.31 -4.86 -10.02
N LYS A 114 5.31 -5.67 -10.37
CA LYS A 114 5.09 -7.10 -10.62
C LYS A 114 4.60 -7.84 -9.37
N ALA A 115 5.15 -7.52 -8.18
CA ALA A 115 4.72 -8.14 -6.93
C ALA A 115 3.26 -7.80 -6.61
N PHE A 116 2.85 -6.55 -6.81
CA PHE A 116 1.45 -6.14 -6.68
C PHE A 116 0.53 -6.89 -7.63
N ILE A 117 0.90 -7.00 -8.91
CA ILE A 117 0.10 -7.72 -9.91
C ILE A 117 -0.01 -9.21 -9.55
N ILE A 118 1.08 -9.84 -9.11
CA ILE A 118 1.02 -11.25 -8.67
C ILE A 118 0.19 -11.39 -7.40
N GLY A 119 0.17 -10.40 -6.50
CA GLY A 119 -0.65 -10.45 -5.29
C GLY A 119 -2.16 -10.36 -5.55
N TRP A 120 -2.54 -9.81 -6.70
CA TRP A 120 -3.93 -9.74 -7.16
C TRP A 120 -4.45 -11.05 -7.80
N GLU A 121 -3.55 -11.98 -8.16
CA GLU A 121 -3.85 -13.26 -8.85
C GLU A 121 -3.72 -14.46 -7.89
#